data_AF-A0A182S878-F1
#
_entry.id   AF-A0A182S878-F1
#
_cell.length_a   1.000
_cell.length_b   1.000
_cell.length_c   1.000
_cell.angle_alpha   90.00
_cell.angle_beta   90.00
_cell.angle_gamma   90.00
#
_symmetry.space_group_name_H-M   'P 1'
#
loop_
_entity.id
_entity.type
_entity.pdbx_description
1 polymer ?
#
loop_
_entity_poly.entity_id
_entity_poly.type
_entity_poly.pdbx_seq_one_letter_code
_entity_poly.pdbx_strand_id
1 'polypeptide(L)'
;MGTELQHYYLELSPDPIRFDGTGLLTNVFFDDAKQQVIAVRSGGATGIVVKGARDGESFVFCMDLHSTDTPDAQIRSIKFSIDNQVLAVQRSETSVEFISFLPNHRPNLQEMLMYKGKSIINGFVWVQE
;
A
#
# COMPACT_ATOMS: atom_id res chain seq x y z
N MET A 1 31.45 33.29 -16.89
CA MET A 1 30.08 33.62 -16.46
C MET A 1 29.81 32.76 -15.25
N GLY A 2 29.64 33.37 -14.07
CA GLY A 2 29.49 32.65 -12.81
C GLY A 2 28.14 31.96 -12.75
N THR A 3 28.14 30.66 -12.48
CA THR A 3 26.94 29.94 -12.06
C THR A 3 26.67 30.35 -10.62
N GLU A 4 25.82 31.35 -10.40
CA GLU A 4 25.24 31.59 -9.08
C GLU A 4 24.52 30.30 -8.66
N LEU A 5 24.99 29.69 -7.58
CA LEU A 5 24.34 28.57 -6.92
C LEU A 5 22.98 29.09 -6.42
N GLN A 6 21.91 28.81 -7.16
CA GLN A 6 20.55 29.01 -6.68
C GLN A 6 20.36 28.08 -5.47
N HIS A 7 20.56 28.63 -4.27
CA HIS A 7 20.27 27.93 -3.03
C HIS A 7 18.77 27.93 -2.79
N TYR A 8 18.13 26.83 -3.15
CA TYR A 8 16.74 26.57 -2.80
C TYR A 8 16.65 26.02 -1.38
N TYR A 9 15.66 26.47 -0.61
CA TYR A 9 15.35 25.90 0.72
C TYR A 9 14.72 24.50 0.62
N LEU A 10 14.15 24.17 -0.54
CA LEU A 10 13.58 22.87 -0.87
C LEU A 10 13.71 22.67 -2.39
N GLU A 11 14.17 21.50 -2.81
CA GLU A 11 14.20 21.10 -4.21
C GLU A 11 13.64 19.69 -4.39
N LEU A 12 13.17 19.38 -5.59
CA LEU A 12 12.73 18.03 -5.92
C LEU A 12 13.96 17.15 -6.16
N SER A 13 13.86 15.87 -5.80
CA SER A 13 14.85 14.88 -6.21
C SER A 13 15.03 14.92 -7.74
N PRO A 14 16.27 14.89 -8.26
CA PRO A 14 16.51 14.75 -9.69
C PRO A 14 15.97 13.41 -10.24
N ASP A 15 15.75 12.44 -9.35
CA ASP A 15 15.10 11.17 -9.63
C ASP A 15 13.85 10.99 -8.75
N PRO A 16 12.70 11.55 -9.16
CA PRO A 16 11.46 11.42 -8.40
C PRO A 16 10.82 10.05 -8.66
N ILE A 17 10.27 9.43 -7.61
CA ILE A 17 9.49 8.21 -7.74
C ILE A 17 8.23 8.48 -8.54
N ARG A 18 8.10 7.79 -9.68
CA ARG A 18 6.92 7.87 -10.56
C ARG A 18 6.02 6.68 -10.31
N PHE A 19 4.70 6.87 -10.26
CA PHE A 19 3.72 5.80 -10.14
C PHE A 19 2.45 6.15 -10.90
N ASP A 20 1.60 5.15 -11.15
CA ASP A 20 0.30 5.37 -11.79
C ASP A 20 -0.63 6.10 -10.82
N GLY A 21 -1.09 7.29 -11.20
CA GLY A 21 -1.98 8.11 -10.38
C GLY A 21 -3.40 7.54 -10.25
N THR A 22 -4.17 8.10 -9.34
CA THR A 22 -5.58 7.73 -9.12
C THR A 22 -6.41 7.95 -10.39
N GLY A 23 -7.26 6.98 -10.72
CA GLY A 23 -8.14 7.02 -11.89
C GLY A 23 -9.29 6.02 -11.75
N LEU A 24 -10.02 5.78 -12.85
CA LEU A 24 -11.19 4.88 -12.85
C LEU A 24 -10.87 3.44 -12.40
N LEU A 25 -9.65 2.99 -12.65
CA LEU A 25 -9.18 1.64 -12.34
C LEU A 25 -8.05 1.60 -11.31
N THR A 26 -7.51 2.75 -10.90
CA THR A 26 -6.33 2.82 -10.04
C THR A 26 -6.65 3.63 -8.80
N ASN A 27 -6.45 3.03 -7.64
CA ASN A 27 -6.44 3.75 -6.36
C ASN A 27 -5.00 3.79 -5.82
N VAL A 28 -4.61 4.92 -5.25
CA VAL A 28 -3.27 5.12 -4.70
C VAL A 28 -3.37 5.41 -3.21
N PHE A 29 -2.54 4.71 -2.44
CA PHE A 29 -2.45 4.84 -0.99
C PHE A 29 -1.02 5.19 -0.59
N PHE A 30 -0.89 5.90 0.52
CA PHE A 30 0.39 6.19 1.14
C PHE A 30 0.47 5.45 2.47
N ASP A 31 1.54 4.68 2.63
CA ASP A 31 1.88 3.99 3.86
C ASP A 31 2.96 4.79 4.57
N ASP A 32 2.54 5.49 5.63
CA ASP A 32 3.35 6.41 6.42
C ASP A 32 4.42 5.69 7.25
N ALA A 33 4.17 4.47 7.69
CA ALA A 33 5.14 3.69 8.46
C ALA A 33 6.38 3.36 7.62
N LYS A 34 6.21 3.22 6.31
CA LYS A 34 7.27 2.82 5.37
C LYS A 34 7.66 3.92 4.38
N GLN A 35 6.95 5.04 4.38
CA GLN A 35 7.14 6.12 3.40
C GLN A 35 7.07 5.58 1.96
N GLN A 36 6.06 4.75 1.69
CA GLN A 36 5.89 4.10 0.39
C GLN A 36 4.51 4.37 -0.22
N VAL A 37 4.47 4.38 -1.55
CA VAL A 37 3.25 4.53 -2.33
C VAL A 37 2.78 3.16 -2.80
N ILE A 38 1.49 2.88 -2.61
CA ILE A 38 0.84 1.63 -3.02
C ILE A 38 -0.22 1.97 -4.06
N ALA A 39 0.02 1.61 -5.32
CA ALA A 39 -0.95 1.74 -6.40
C ALA A 39 -1.65 0.40 -6.63
N VAL A 40 -2.98 0.38 -6.51
CA VAL A 40 -3.84 -0.79 -6.66
C VAL A 40 -4.66 -0.63 -7.93
N ARG A 41 -4.49 -1.53 -8.90
CA ARG A 41 -5.18 -1.50 -10.19
C ARG A 41 -6.22 -2.62 -10.33
N SER A 42 -7.49 -2.26 -10.42
CA SER A 42 -8.62 -3.17 -10.64
C SER A 42 -8.76 -3.57 -12.12
N GLY A 43 -9.46 -4.69 -12.38
CA GLY A 43 -9.76 -5.17 -13.75
C GLY A 43 -9.32 -6.60 -14.08
N GLY A 44 -9.36 -7.53 -13.11
CA GLY A 44 -8.92 -8.92 -13.25
C GLY A 44 -8.22 -9.38 -11.97
N ALA A 45 -7.08 -10.08 -12.10
CA ALA A 45 -6.17 -10.22 -10.96
C ALA A 45 -5.67 -8.82 -10.56
N THR A 46 -6.01 -8.35 -9.36
CA THR A 46 -5.68 -7.00 -8.93
C THR A 46 -4.17 -6.86 -8.78
N GLY A 47 -3.59 -6.02 -9.63
CA GLY A 47 -2.16 -5.74 -9.61
C GLY A 47 -1.86 -4.66 -8.58
N ILE A 48 -0.91 -4.92 -7.69
CA ILE A 48 -0.46 -3.97 -6.67
C ILE A 48 1.01 -3.64 -6.95
N VAL A 49 1.28 -2.34 -7.07
CA VAL A 49 2.63 -1.81 -7.25
C VAL A 49 2.99 -1.02 -6.00
N VAL A 50 4.07 -1.43 -5.34
CA VAL A 50 4.62 -0.76 -4.16
C VAL A 50 5.89 -0.05 -4.56
N LYS A 51 6.00 1.24 -4.24
CA LYS A 51 7.21 2.04 -4.47
C LYS A 51 7.65 2.73 -3.19
N GLY A 52 8.74 2.26 -2.61
CA GLY A 52 9.40 2.89 -1.47
C GLY A 52 10.22 4.11 -1.86
N ALA A 53 10.58 4.90 -0.85
CA ALA A 53 11.38 6.13 -0.98
C ALA A 53 12.83 5.87 -1.44
N ARG A 54 13.33 4.64 -1.28
CA ARG A 54 14.72 4.27 -1.57
C ARG A 54 14.83 3.21 -2.67
N ASP A 55 15.98 3.18 -3.32
CA ASP A 55 16.31 2.16 -4.33
C ASP A 55 16.21 0.75 -3.73
N GLY A 56 15.56 -0.15 -4.46
CA GLY A 56 15.36 -1.54 -4.05
C GLY A 56 14.14 -1.77 -3.13
N GLU A 57 13.44 -0.73 -2.69
CA GLU A 57 12.23 -0.85 -1.86
C GLU A 57 10.93 -0.92 -2.68
N SER A 58 11.03 -1.20 -3.98
CA SER A 58 9.88 -1.31 -4.89
C SER A 58 9.64 -2.77 -5.28
N PHE A 59 8.39 -3.21 -5.20
CA PHE A 59 7.99 -4.56 -5.59
C PHE A 59 6.55 -4.59 -6.12
N VAL A 60 6.23 -5.64 -6.87
CA VAL A 60 4.91 -5.83 -7.46
C VAL A 60 4.39 -7.21 -7.12
N PHE A 61 3.08 -7.30 -6.87
CA PHE A 61 2.42 -8.58 -6.69
C PHE A 61 0.98 -8.49 -7.19
N CYS A 62 0.39 -9.64 -7.50
CA CYS A 62 -1.01 -9.75 -7.83
C CYS A 62 -1.73 -10.45 -6.68
N MET A 63 -2.90 -9.96 -6.34
CA MET A 63 -3.78 -10.56 -5.34
C MET A 63 -5.19 -10.52 -5.86
N ASP A 64 -5.93 -11.61 -5.68
CA ASP A 64 -7.37 -11.51 -5.75
C ASP A 64 -7.86 -10.76 -4.51
N LEU A 65 -8.23 -9.51 -4.73
CA LEU A 65 -8.70 -8.63 -3.66
C LEU A 65 -10.23 -8.70 -3.52
N HIS A 66 -10.93 -9.56 -4.26
CA HIS A 66 -12.35 -9.76 -4.06
C HIS A 66 -12.59 -10.41 -2.69
N SER A 67 -13.24 -9.66 -1.79
CA SER A 67 -13.74 -10.22 -0.54
C SER A 67 -14.93 -11.11 -0.86
N THR A 68 -14.99 -12.30 -0.27
CA THR A 68 -16.13 -13.21 -0.38
C THR A 68 -17.40 -12.62 0.23
N ASP A 69 -17.26 -11.79 1.27
CA ASP A 69 -18.36 -11.07 1.91
C ASP A 69 -18.77 -9.80 1.17
N THR A 70 -17.81 -9.19 0.45
CA THR A 70 -18.02 -7.89 -0.23
C THR A 70 -17.31 -7.85 -1.58
N PRO A 71 -17.87 -8.49 -2.62
CA PRO A 71 -17.22 -8.66 -3.93
C PRO A 71 -16.82 -7.34 -4.59
N ASP A 72 -17.61 -6.28 -4.36
CA ASP A 72 -17.46 -4.97 -4.97
C ASP A 72 -16.83 -3.92 -4.03
N ALA A 73 -16.42 -4.31 -2.81
CA ALA A 73 -15.89 -3.34 -1.86
C ALA A 73 -14.51 -2.84 -2.29
N GLN A 74 -14.45 -1.53 -2.57
CA GLN A 74 -13.20 -0.84 -2.80
C GLN A 74 -12.35 -0.83 -1.52
N ILE A 75 -11.03 -0.87 -1.71
CA ILE A 75 -10.08 -0.72 -0.60
C ILE A 75 -10.19 0.69 -0.04
N ARG A 76 -10.40 0.78 1.27
CA ARG A 76 -10.42 2.03 2.05
C ARG A 76 -9.04 2.38 2.58
N SER A 77 -8.28 1.37 3.02
CA SER A 77 -6.92 1.53 3.57
C SER A 77 -6.11 0.27 3.31
N ILE A 78 -4.83 0.43 3.05
CA ILE A 78 -3.86 -0.65 2.84
C ILE A 78 -2.49 -0.21 3.36
N LYS A 79 -1.86 -1.02 4.21
CA LYS A 79 -0.54 -0.72 4.82
C LYS A 79 0.26 -1.99 5.07
N PHE A 80 1.56 -1.95 4.86
CA PHE A 80 2.45 -3.02 5.28
C PHE A 80 2.89 -2.84 6.72
N SER A 81 3.14 -3.95 7.41
CA SER A 81 3.93 -3.96 8.62
C SER A 81 5.35 -3.43 8.34
N ILE A 82 6.04 -3.03 9.40
CA ILE A 82 7.37 -2.39 9.32
C ILE A 82 8.38 -3.28 8.57
N ASP A 83 8.27 -4.59 8.70
CA ASP A 83 9.11 -5.63 8.10
C ASP A 83 8.59 -6.17 6.75
N ASN A 84 7.51 -5.59 6.20
CA ASN A 84 6.84 -6.03 4.98
C ASN A 84 6.34 -7.50 5.02
N GLN A 85 6.18 -8.10 6.20
CA GLN A 85 5.72 -9.49 6.34
C GLN A 85 4.20 -9.61 6.41
N VAL A 86 3.48 -8.55 6.78
CA VAL A 86 2.02 -8.55 6.88
C VAL A 86 1.44 -7.35 6.15
N LEU A 87 0.45 -7.58 5.30
CA LEU A 87 -0.35 -6.55 4.65
C LEU A 87 -1.69 -6.43 5.35
N ALA A 88 -1.97 -5.27 5.92
CA ALA A 88 -3.30 -4.94 6.43
C ALA A 88 -4.15 -4.33 5.31
N VAL A 89 -5.34 -4.87 5.07
CA VAL A 89 -6.28 -4.41 4.04
C VAL A 89 -7.66 -4.18 4.66
N GLN A 90 -8.17 -2.95 4.54
CA GLN A 90 -9.51 -2.59 4.96
C GLN A 90 -10.39 -2.36 3.73
N ARG A 91 -11.41 -3.21 3.56
CA ARG A 91 -12.47 -3.04 2.55
C ARG A 91 -13.82 -2.68 3.17
N SER A 92 -14.03 -3.08 4.42
CA SER A 92 -15.24 -2.82 5.19
C SER A 92 -15.03 -1.65 6.16
N GLU A 93 -16.13 -1.07 6.63
CA GLU A 93 -16.12 -0.08 7.70
C GLU A 93 -15.72 -0.67 9.05
N THR A 94 -15.89 -1.98 9.26
CA THR A 94 -15.77 -2.59 10.59
C THR A 94 -14.79 -3.76 10.66
N SER A 95 -14.07 -4.07 9.58
CA SER A 95 -13.07 -5.14 9.56
C SER A 95 -11.79 -4.78 8.84
N VAL A 96 -10.70 -5.44 9.26
CA VAL A 96 -9.38 -5.37 8.63
C VAL A 96 -8.86 -6.80 8.45
N GLU A 97 -8.41 -7.11 7.24
CA GLU A 97 -7.75 -8.36 6.90
C GLU A 97 -6.24 -8.18 7.05
N PHE A 98 -5.56 -9.21 7.56
CA PHE A 98 -4.12 -9.27 7.72
C PHE A 98 -3.59 -10.44 6.93
N ILE A 99 -2.75 -10.17 5.94
CA ILE A 99 -2.28 -11.14 4.97
C ILE A 99 -0.77 -11.26 5.11
N SER A 100 -0.30 -12.43 5.52
CA SER A 100 1.13 -12.72 5.62
C SER A 100 1.77 -12.85 4.25
N PHE A 101 3.05 -12.49 4.13
CA PHE A 101 3.83 -12.62 2.91
C PHE A 101 4.88 -13.71 3.07
N LEU A 102 5.04 -14.52 2.02
CA LEU A 102 6.14 -15.46 1.92
C LEU A 102 7.43 -14.70 1.55
N PRO A 103 8.63 -15.28 1.79
CA PRO A 103 9.92 -14.63 1.49
C PRO A 103 10.11 -14.16 0.03
N ASN A 104 9.30 -14.64 -0.89
CA ASN A 104 9.29 -14.25 -2.31
C ASN A 104 8.25 -13.15 -2.64
N HIS A 105 7.80 -12.40 -1.63
CA HIS A 105 6.79 -11.35 -1.73
C HIS A 105 5.43 -11.81 -2.29
N ARG A 106 5.11 -13.09 -2.11
CA ARG A 106 3.80 -13.62 -2.47
C ARG A 106 2.87 -13.61 -1.25
N PRO A 107 1.63 -13.13 -1.40
CA PRO A 107 0.67 -13.18 -0.32
C PRO A 107 0.28 -14.64 -0.01
N ASN A 108 0.29 -14.98 1.28
CA ASN A 108 -0.23 -16.24 1.81
C ASN A 108 -1.70 -16.04 2.24
N LEU A 109 -2.62 -16.32 1.32
CA LEU A 109 -4.07 -16.19 1.59
C LEU A 109 -4.62 -17.30 2.51
N GLN A 110 -3.89 -18.41 2.70
CA GLN A 110 -4.35 -19.53 3.54
C GLN A 110 -4.30 -19.21 5.02
N GLU A 111 -3.40 -18.30 5.43
CA GLU A 111 -3.20 -17.89 6.82
C GLU A 111 -3.69 -16.44 7.06
N MET A 112 -4.63 -15.97 6.24
CA MET A 112 -5.22 -14.65 6.42
C MET A 112 -5.98 -14.58 7.75
N LEU A 113 -5.66 -13.56 8.55
CA LEU A 113 -6.41 -13.22 9.77
C LEU A 113 -7.38 -12.08 9.48
N MET A 114 -8.48 -12.02 10.21
CA MET A 114 -9.45 -10.93 10.11
C MET A 114 -9.80 -10.41 11.49
N TYR A 115 -9.61 -9.10 11.69
CA TYR A 115 -10.25 -8.38 12.78
C TYR A 115 -11.64 -7.93 12.34
N LYS A 116 -12.66 -8.15 13.16
CA LYS A 116 -14.03 -7.67 12.92
C LYS A 116 -14.60 -7.04 14.19
N GLY A 117 -14.78 -5.73 14.16
CA GLY A 117 -15.32 -4.92 15.25
C GLY A 117 -16.82 -4.64 15.11
N LYS A 118 -17.39 -4.02 16.15
CA LYS A 118 -18.78 -3.51 16.14
C LYS A 118 -18.87 -2.02 15.75
N SER A 119 -17.73 -1.34 15.69
CA SER A 119 -17.63 0.10 15.43
C SER A 119 -16.89 0.35 14.13
N ILE A 120 -17.11 1.54 13.55
CA ILE A 120 -16.41 1.99 12.35
C ILE A 120 -14.93 2.19 12.67
N ILE A 121 -14.08 1.64 11.82
CA ILE A 121 -12.63 1.76 11.81
C ILE A 121 -12.28 2.91 10.85
N ASN A 122 -11.93 4.06 11.42
CA ASN A 122 -11.52 5.24 10.64
C ASN A 122 -10.04 5.18 10.22
N GLY A 123 -9.22 4.37 10.89
CA GLY A 123 -7.81 4.22 10.59
C GLY A 123 -7.13 3.28 11.58
N PHE A 124 -5.93 2.84 11.21
CA PHE A 124 -5.06 2.03 12.02
C PHE A 124 -3.60 2.35 11.69
N VAL A 125 -2.72 2.10 12.65
CA VAL A 125 -1.28 2.31 12.55
C VAL A 125 -0.54 1.08 13.06
N TRP A 126 0.56 0.74 12.41
CA TRP A 126 1.51 -0.22 12.94
C TRP A 126 2.34 0.48 14.01
N VAL A 127 2.49 -0.17 15.17
CA VAL A 127 3.35 0.31 16.26
C VAL A 127 4.58 -0.60 16.35
N GLN A 128 5.73 -0.01 16.65
CA GLN A 128 6.95 -0.74 16.99
C GLN A 128 7.14 -0.65 18.51
N GLU A 129 7.32 -1.80 19.17
CA GLU A 129 7.77 -1.83 20.57
C GLU A 129 9.30 -1.76 20.66
#